data_AF-A0A3P1UJ21-F1
#
_entry.id   AF-A0A3P1UJ21-F1
#
_cell.length_a   1.000
_cell.length_b   1.000
_cell.length_c   1.000
_cell.angle_alpha   90.00
_cell.angle_beta   90.00
_cell.angle_gamma   90.00
#
_symmetry.space_group_name_H-M   'P 1'
#
loop_
_entity.id
_entity.type
_entity.pdbx_description
1 polymer ?
#
loop_
_entity_poly.entity_id
_entity_poly.type
_entity_poly.pdbx_seq_one_letter_code
_entity_poly.pdbx_strand_id
1 'polypeptide(L)'
;LVRRRGWWMVLFGAVHGVFFYGDIIGTYGLMAVLFAGWLARKHRKRAIAAGLAVLLWVVMSTHFQGRHQGQYTEQMTGGGSLPWMLHNHLVWIFVTLIVLTSSMAIPAMLIGARLADTDLLSHPERHRRLLVGVGAGGLALGAAGGLHAGLAYGGWAQPAVTDVMAAELTGPLGACGWLALLALYAGGPRPGGDLTGLRWVASAVGRRSMTAYLSQTILFGLIFAVIPWLLGTELRPGDAVAAVIAVGVWLITVVLCAALERCGRPGPFETLLRTAVARSARRRRIPAPPPMP
;
A
#
# COMPACT_ATOMS: atom_id res chain seq x y z
N LEU A 1 5.76 5.56 19.88
CA LEU A 1 4.67 4.71 19.38
C LEU A 1 4.88 4.30 17.92
N VAL A 2 5.04 5.25 16.99
CA VAL A 2 5.19 4.99 15.53
C VAL A 2 6.29 3.96 15.21
N ARG A 3 7.53 4.13 15.70
CA ARG A 3 8.62 3.15 15.47
C ARG A 3 8.30 1.75 15.98
N ARG A 4 7.64 1.66 17.14
CA ARG A 4 7.26 0.38 17.75
C ARG A 4 6.22 -0.33 16.88
N ARG A 5 5.19 0.40 16.44
CA ARG A 5 4.22 -0.12 15.47
C ARG A 5 4.91 -0.56 14.17
N GLY A 6 5.83 0.25 13.67
CA GLY A 6 6.63 -0.06 12.47
C GLY A 6 7.41 -1.37 12.61
N TRP A 7 8.13 -1.58 13.71
CA TRP A 7 8.86 -2.84 13.94
C TRP A 7 7.94 -4.07 13.98
N TRP A 8 6.76 -3.96 14.59
CA TRP A 8 5.79 -5.05 14.55
C TRP A 8 5.23 -5.27 13.14
N MET A 9 5.03 -4.22 12.34
CA MET A 9 4.65 -4.37 10.93
C MET A 9 5.75 -5.06 10.13
N VAL A 10 7.04 -4.75 10.38
CA VAL A 10 8.17 -5.47 9.76
C VAL A 10 8.13 -6.96 10.10
N LEU A 11 7.86 -7.31 11.36
CA LEU A 11 7.76 -8.71 11.77
C LEU A 11 6.55 -9.43 11.13
N PHE A 12 5.39 -8.78 11.07
CA PHE A 12 4.22 -9.34 10.38
C PHE A 12 4.50 -9.50 8.89
N GLY A 13 5.15 -8.52 8.27
CA GLY A 13 5.60 -8.59 6.89
C GLY A 13 6.59 -9.72 6.66
N ALA A 14 7.51 -9.97 7.59
CA ALA A 14 8.45 -11.08 7.50
C ALA A 14 7.72 -12.42 7.48
N VAL A 15 6.78 -12.65 8.41
CA VAL A 15 5.96 -13.88 8.46
C VAL A 15 5.09 -14.01 7.21
N HIS A 16 4.45 -12.92 6.78
CA HIS A 16 3.63 -12.90 5.58
C HIS A 16 4.46 -13.14 4.31
N GLY A 17 5.70 -12.64 4.27
CA GLY A 17 6.67 -12.77 3.19
C GLY A 17 7.07 -14.20 2.86
N VAL A 18 6.91 -15.14 3.80
CA VAL A 18 7.00 -16.60 3.53
C VAL A 18 6.04 -16.98 2.42
N PHE A 19 4.79 -16.54 2.54
CA PHE A 19 3.67 -16.95 1.69
C PHE A 19 3.54 -16.06 0.47
N PHE A 20 3.90 -14.78 0.61
CA PHE A 20 3.81 -13.79 -0.45
C PHE A 20 4.98 -12.81 -0.38
N TYR A 21 6.01 -13.06 -1.20
CA TYR A 21 7.22 -12.24 -1.23
C TYR A 21 6.98 -10.79 -1.69
N GLY A 22 5.83 -10.52 -2.32
CA GLY A 22 5.36 -9.17 -2.67
C GLY A 22 4.72 -8.39 -1.53
N ASP A 23 4.91 -8.81 -0.28
CA ASP A 23 4.37 -8.13 0.90
C ASP A 23 4.75 -6.63 0.97
N ILE A 24 3.76 -5.79 1.23
CA ILE A 24 3.95 -4.34 1.41
C ILE A 24 3.91 -3.91 2.89
N ILE A 25 3.43 -4.76 3.79
CA ILE A 25 3.33 -4.44 5.23
C ILE A 25 4.73 -4.20 5.79
N GLY A 26 5.69 -5.05 5.44
CA GLY A 26 7.09 -4.94 5.85
C GLY A 26 7.71 -3.61 5.42
N THR A 27 7.53 -3.25 4.15
CA THR A 27 8.01 -1.98 3.59
C THR A 27 7.41 -0.77 4.31
N TYR A 28 6.09 -0.76 4.54
CA TYR A 28 5.44 0.32 5.31
C TYR A 28 5.90 0.36 6.76
N GLY A 29 6.18 -0.80 7.37
CA GLY A 29 6.79 -0.92 8.68
C GLY A 29 8.17 -0.25 8.73
N LEU A 30 9.04 -0.53 7.75
CA LEU A 30 10.36 0.11 7.63
C LEU A 30 10.26 1.61 7.43
N MET A 31 9.37 2.08 6.56
CA MET A 31 9.11 3.51 6.39
C MET A 31 8.73 4.17 7.72
N ALA A 32 7.82 3.55 8.48
CA ALA A 32 7.45 4.05 9.80
C ALA A 32 8.63 4.06 10.78
N VAL A 33 9.50 3.05 10.78
CA VAL A 33 10.69 3.00 11.65
C VAL A 33 11.69 4.11 11.32
N LEU A 34 12.05 4.22 10.04
CA LEU A 34 13.07 5.15 9.53
C LEU A 34 12.60 6.60 9.67
N PHE A 35 11.38 6.89 9.20
CA PHE A 35 10.87 8.26 9.10
C PHE A 35 10.08 8.75 10.32
N ALA A 36 9.78 7.90 11.32
CA ALA A 36 9.03 8.32 12.52
C ALA A 36 9.57 9.58 13.20
N GLY A 37 10.89 9.69 13.38
CA GLY A 37 11.51 10.85 14.04
C GLY A 37 11.46 12.12 13.19
N TRP A 38 11.28 11.96 11.87
CA TRP A 38 11.15 13.06 10.92
C TRP A 38 9.71 13.53 10.83
N LEU A 39 8.77 12.58 10.76
CA LEU A 39 7.33 12.79 10.81
C LEU A 39 6.95 13.53 12.10
N ALA A 40 7.48 13.10 13.25
CA ALA A 40 7.19 13.69 14.55
C ALA A 40 7.73 15.12 14.71
N ARG A 41 8.85 15.46 14.05
CA ARG A 41 9.51 16.77 14.18
C ARG A 41 9.18 17.74 13.04
N LYS A 42 8.26 17.37 12.13
CA LYS A 42 7.79 18.19 11.01
C LYS A 42 8.92 18.88 10.23
N HIS A 43 9.99 18.16 9.88
CA HIS A 43 11.15 18.72 9.15
C HIS A 43 10.83 19.05 7.69
N ARG A 44 10.07 20.12 7.47
CA ARG A 44 9.36 20.42 6.23
C ARG A 44 10.24 20.52 4.99
N LYS A 45 11.33 21.29 5.06
CA LYS A 45 12.26 21.50 3.94
C LYS A 45 13.00 20.21 3.59
N ARG A 46 13.41 19.46 4.62
CA ARG A 46 14.13 18.20 4.42
C ARG A 46 13.23 17.12 3.81
N ALA A 47 11.96 17.05 4.23
CA ALA A 47 10.96 16.15 3.64
C ALA A 47 10.77 16.38 2.13
N ILE A 48 10.68 17.63 1.71
CA ILE A 48 10.59 17.96 0.28
C ILE A 48 11.87 17.53 -0.44
N ALA A 49 13.05 17.85 0.11
CA ALA A 49 14.32 17.48 -0.49
C ALA A 49 14.47 15.95 -0.66
N ALA A 50 14.12 15.16 0.36
CA ALA A 50 14.15 13.70 0.24
C ALA A 50 13.08 13.16 -0.72
N GLY A 51 11.88 13.74 -0.73
CA GLY A 51 10.83 13.37 -1.69
C GLY A 51 11.30 13.60 -3.13
N LEU A 52 11.94 14.74 -3.41
CA LEU A 52 12.52 15.05 -4.72
C LEU A 52 13.72 14.15 -5.06
N ALA A 53 14.59 13.85 -4.09
CA ALA A 53 15.71 12.94 -4.31
C ALA A 53 15.25 11.51 -4.63
N VAL A 54 14.24 11.00 -3.90
CA VAL A 54 13.63 9.70 -4.19
C VAL A 54 12.93 9.73 -5.54
N LEU A 55 12.18 10.80 -5.87
CA LEU A 55 11.58 10.96 -7.18
C LEU A 55 12.61 10.86 -8.31
N LEU A 56 13.71 11.61 -8.20
CA LEU A 56 14.79 11.57 -9.18
C LEU A 56 15.41 10.17 -9.27
N TRP A 57 15.68 9.53 -8.13
CA TRP A 57 16.20 8.17 -8.07
C TRP A 57 15.27 7.18 -8.78
N VAL A 58 13.96 7.20 -8.49
CA VAL A 58 12.99 6.29 -9.11
C VAL A 58 12.99 6.50 -10.62
N VAL A 59 12.84 7.74 -11.10
CA VAL A 59 12.81 8.05 -12.54
C VAL A 59 14.08 7.55 -13.25
N MET A 60 15.26 7.76 -12.65
CA MET A 60 16.52 7.25 -13.22
C MET A 60 16.57 5.71 -13.22
N SER A 61 16.16 5.09 -12.11
CA SER A 61 16.16 3.63 -11.97
C SER A 61 15.17 2.93 -12.91
N THR A 62 14.00 3.52 -13.17
CA THR A 62 12.96 2.95 -14.04
C THR A 62 13.31 3.12 -15.50
N HIS A 63 13.96 4.24 -15.86
CA HIS A 63 14.51 4.46 -17.20
C HIS A 63 15.68 3.50 -17.51
N PHE A 64 16.49 3.16 -16.49
CA PHE A 64 17.51 2.11 -16.61
C PHE A 64 16.86 0.73 -16.76
N GLN A 65 15.91 0.38 -15.89
CA GLN A 65 15.19 -0.90 -15.97
C GLN A 65 14.47 -1.10 -17.31
N GLY A 66 13.83 -0.07 -17.87
CA GLY A 66 13.18 -0.14 -19.18
C GLY A 66 14.13 -0.52 -20.32
N ARG A 67 15.43 -0.19 -20.23
CA ARG A 67 16.45 -0.61 -21.21
C ARG A 67 16.88 -2.07 -21.05
N HIS A 68 16.73 -2.60 -19.85
CA HIS A 68 17.26 -3.90 -19.43
C HIS A 68 16.13 -4.90 -19.09
N GLN A 69 14.88 -4.60 -19.48
CA GLN A 69 13.68 -5.34 -19.08
C GLN A 69 13.74 -6.84 -19.44
N GLY A 70 14.41 -7.21 -20.53
CA GLY A 70 14.61 -8.61 -20.92
C GLY A 70 15.57 -9.39 -20.01
N GLN A 71 16.52 -8.73 -19.34
CA GLN A 71 17.57 -9.39 -18.55
C GLN A 71 17.10 -9.71 -17.11
N TYR A 72 16.22 -8.89 -16.52
CA TYR A 72 15.76 -9.08 -15.14
C TYR A 72 14.73 -10.21 -14.98
N THR A 73 13.92 -10.47 -16.01
CA THR A 73 12.84 -11.48 -15.97
C THR A 73 13.39 -12.92 -15.95
N GLU A 74 14.48 -13.17 -16.68
CA GLU A 74 15.16 -14.49 -16.69
C GLU A 74 15.88 -14.79 -15.36
N GLN A 75 16.37 -13.77 -14.67
CA GLN A 75 17.19 -13.95 -13.48
C GLN A 75 16.37 -14.24 -12.20
N MET A 76 15.11 -13.78 -12.13
CA MET A 76 14.20 -14.09 -11.02
C MET A 76 13.53 -15.47 -11.14
N THR A 77 13.51 -16.05 -12.34
CA THR A 77 12.93 -17.38 -12.61
C THR A 77 13.95 -18.52 -12.52
N GLY A 78 15.23 -18.20 -12.28
CA GLY A 78 16.28 -19.18 -11.99
C GLY A 78 16.03 -19.92 -10.67
N GLY A 79 15.35 -21.06 -10.77
CA GLY A 79 15.01 -21.93 -9.65
C GLY A 79 16.25 -22.44 -8.91
N GLY A 80 16.60 -21.78 -7.81
CA GLY A 80 17.51 -22.35 -6.82
C GLY A 80 16.86 -23.55 -6.14
N SER A 81 17.67 -24.53 -5.72
CA SER A 81 17.27 -25.75 -4.99
C SER A 81 16.70 -25.52 -3.57
N LEU A 82 16.35 -24.27 -3.24
CA LEU A 82 15.89 -23.89 -1.92
C LEU A 82 14.42 -24.28 -1.72
N PRO A 83 14.03 -24.74 -0.52
CA PRO A 83 12.63 -24.87 -0.15
C PRO A 83 11.88 -23.55 -0.36
N TRP A 84 10.65 -23.62 -0.88
CA TRP A 84 9.86 -22.45 -1.28
C TRP A 84 9.76 -21.36 -0.20
N MET A 85 9.64 -21.74 1.08
CA MET A 85 9.57 -20.82 2.22
C MET A 85 10.83 -19.97 2.34
N LEU A 86 12.00 -20.59 2.17
CA LEU A 86 13.29 -19.92 2.29
C LEU A 86 13.55 -19.05 1.05
N HIS A 87 13.21 -19.54 -0.14
CA HIS A 87 13.26 -18.73 -1.36
C HIS A 87 12.41 -17.46 -1.23
N ASN A 88 11.12 -17.62 -0.89
CA ASN A 88 10.19 -16.49 -0.75
C ASN A 88 10.66 -15.49 0.31
N HIS A 89 11.15 -15.96 1.45
CA HIS A 89 11.67 -15.08 2.48
C HIS A 89 12.89 -14.28 2.03
N LEU A 90 13.84 -14.91 1.33
CA LEU A 90 15.02 -14.21 0.83
C LEU A 90 14.61 -13.17 -0.22
N VAL A 91 13.76 -13.55 -1.17
CA VAL A 91 13.21 -12.63 -2.17
C VAL A 91 12.46 -11.48 -1.49
N TRP A 92 11.67 -11.75 -0.44
CA TRP A 92 10.96 -10.72 0.32
C TRP A 92 11.90 -9.68 0.95
N ILE A 93 13.06 -10.08 1.47
CA ILE A 93 14.05 -9.14 2.01
C ILE A 93 14.50 -8.18 0.90
N PHE A 94 14.86 -8.72 -0.28
CA PHE A 94 15.30 -7.90 -1.41
C PHE A 94 14.17 -7.01 -1.94
N VAL A 95 12.98 -7.57 -2.19
CA VAL A 95 11.80 -6.83 -2.67
C VAL A 95 11.41 -5.73 -1.70
N THR A 96 11.41 -5.99 -0.40
CA THR A 96 11.11 -4.97 0.62
C THR A 96 12.06 -3.77 0.54
N LEU A 97 13.36 -4.03 0.36
CA LEU A 97 14.36 -2.96 0.23
C LEU A 97 14.25 -2.23 -1.10
N ILE A 98 14.01 -2.95 -2.20
CA ILE A 98 13.80 -2.37 -3.52
C ILE A 98 12.53 -1.49 -3.52
N VAL A 99 11.41 -1.96 -2.98
CA VAL A 99 10.19 -1.15 -2.90
C VAL A 99 10.40 0.05 -1.98
N LEU A 100 11.14 -0.09 -0.89
CA LEU A 100 11.46 1.05 -0.02
C LEU A 100 12.20 2.18 -0.77
N THR A 101 13.18 1.85 -1.62
CA THR A 101 14.03 2.85 -2.29
C THR A 101 13.50 3.27 -3.66
N SER A 102 12.88 2.35 -4.39
CA SER A 102 12.51 2.52 -5.79
C SER A 102 11.01 2.71 -6.02
N SER A 103 10.18 2.72 -4.97
CA SER A 103 8.76 3.05 -5.11
C SER A 103 8.42 4.50 -4.76
N MET A 104 7.32 4.98 -5.33
CA MET A 104 6.71 6.27 -4.99
C MET A 104 6.08 6.33 -3.59
N ALA A 105 6.20 5.28 -2.78
CA ALA A 105 5.61 5.22 -1.45
C ALA A 105 6.22 6.22 -0.47
N ILE A 106 7.53 6.52 -0.52
CA ILE A 106 8.14 7.55 0.33
C ILE A 106 7.59 8.95 0.00
N PRO A 107 7.65 9.43 -1.27
CA PRO A 107 7.02 10.70 -1.63
C PRO A 107 5.53 10.77 -1.25
N ALA A 108 4.76 9.71 -1.55
CA ALA A 108 3.35 9.64 -1.21
C ALA A 108 3.09 9.73 0.31
N MET A 109 3.89 9.03 1.12
CA MET A 109 3.81 9.13 2.59
C MET A 109 4.08 10.55 3.08
N LEU A 110 5.09 11.23 2.52
CA LEU A 110 5.44 12.60 2.91
C LEU A 110 4.36 13.61 2.49
N ILE A 111 3.74 13.41 1.32
CA ILE A 111 2.58 14.18 0.86
C ILE A 111 1.40 13.94 1.81
N GLY A 112 1.05 12.69 2.10
CA GLY A 112 -0.04 12.34 3.01
C GLY A 112 0.16 12.89 4.42
N ALA A 113 1.38 12.84 4.95
CA ALA A 113 1.72 13.43 6.25
C ALA A 113 1.59 14.96 6.25
N ARG A 114 1.80 15.62 5.11
CA ARG A 114 1.54 17.05 4.95
C ARG A 114 0.07 17.36 4.85
N LEU A 115 -0.68 16.56 4.11
CA LEU A 115 -2.14 16.73 3.99
C LEU A 115 -2.84 16.53 5.33
N ALA A 116 -2.29 15.69 6.22
CA ALA A 116 -2.81 15.53 7.57
C ALA A 116 -2.70 16.80 8.44
N ASP A 117 -1.83 17.75 8.07
CA ASP A 117 -1.68 19.06 8.71
C ASP A 117 -2.55 20.15 8.06
N THR A 118 -3.31 19.84 7.00
CA THR A 118 -4.14 20.80 6.27
C THR A 118 -5.63 20.50 6.38
N ASP A 119 -6.44 21.48 6.00
CA ASP A 119 -7.90 21.34 6.02
C ASP A 119 -8.47 20.70 4.73
N LEU A 120 -7.61 20.21 3.83
CA LEU A 120 -8.01 19.71 2.51
C LEU A 120 -8.85 18.43 2.58
N LEU A 121 -8.51 17.54 3.51
CA LEU A 121 -9.18 16.24 3.67
C LEU A 121 -10.24 16.25 4.78
N SER A 122 -10.12 17.15 5.75
CA SER A 122 -11.11 17.32 6.83
C SER A 122 -12.31 18.15 6.40
N HIS A 123 -12.08 19.23 5.65
CA HIS A 123 -13.14 20.09 5.09
C HIS A 123 -13.01 20.20 3.56
N PRO A 124 -13.19 19.09 2.80
CA PRO A 124 -13.09 19.10 1.34
C PRO A 124 -14.11 20.03 0.67
N GLU A 125 -15.24 20.31 1.33
CA GLU A 125 -16.27 21.27 0.90
C GLU A 125 -15.74 22.70 0.74
N ARG A 126 -14.72 23.09 1.52
CA ARG A 126 -14.08 24.41 1.41
C ARG A 126 -13.11 24.51 0.22
N HIS A 127 -12.70 23.36 -0.34
CA HIS A 127 -11.63 23.26 -1.33
C HIS A 127 -12.08 22.62 -2.65
N ARG A 128 -13.40 22.62 -2.93
CA ARG A 128 -13.99 21.91 -4.08
C ARG A 128 -13.31 22.23 -5.42
N ARG A 129 -13.07 23.50 -5.75
CA ARG A 129 -12.46 23.90 -7.03
C ARG A 129 -11.05 23.31 -7.19
N LEU A 130 -10.25 23.36 -6.13
CA LEU A 130 -8.91 22.77 -6.10
C LEU A 130 -8.98 21.25 -6.24
N LEU A 131 -9.85 20.58 -5.47
CA LEU A 131 -9.99 19.12 -5.51
C LEU A 131 -10.53 18.63 -6.86
N VAL A 132 -11.43 19.37 -7.51
CA VAL A 132 -11.90 19.03 -8.86
C VAL A 132 -10.77 19.20 -9.87
N GLY A 133 -10.00 20.28 -9.79
CA GLY A 133 -8.85 20.51 -10.66
C GLY A 133 -7.76 19.44 -10.50
N VAL A 134 -7.39 19.12 -9.26
CA VAL A 134 -6.43 18.05 -8.95
C VAL A 134 -6.98 16.68 -9.33
N GLY A 135 -8.27 16.44 -9.09
CA GLY A 135 -8.97 15.21 -9.47
C GLY A 135 -8.91 14.98 -10.97
N ALA A 136 -9.43 15.93 -11.75
CA ALA A 136 -9.47 15.84 -13.21
C ALA A 136 -8.06 15.81 -13.81
N GLY A 137 -7.18 16.73 -13.42
CA GLY A 137 -5.83 16.83 -13.94
C GLY A 137 -4.97 15.62 -13.56
N GLY A 138 -5.01 15.19 -12.31
CA GLY A 138 -4.26 14.03 -11.82
C GLY A 138 -4.70 12.73 -12.51
N LEU A 139 -6.00 12.49 -12.62
CA LEU A 139 -6.53 11.31 -13.31
C LEU A 139 -6.20 11.33 -14.81
N ALA A 140 -6.32 12.48 -15.48
CA ALA A 140 -5.97 12.62 -16.89
C ALA A 140 -4.46 12.37 -17.13
N LEU A 141 -3.59 12.93 -16.30
CA LEU A 141 -2.14 12.72 -16.40
C LEU A 141 -1.74 11.27 -16.11
N GLY A 142 -2.35 10.65 -15.09
CA GLY A 142 -2.14 9.23 -14.79
C GLY A 142 -2.58 8.32 -15.93
N ALA A 143 -3.75 8.59 -16.52
CA ALA A 143 -4.24 7.86 -17.69
C ALA A 143 -3.33 8.06 -18.90
N ALA A 144 -2.88 9.29 -19.17
CA ALA A 144 -1.99 9.61 -20.28
C ALA A 144 -0.64 8.88 -20.16
N GLY A 145 -0.05 8.81 -18.97
CA GLY A 145 1.23 8.12 -18.77
C GLY A 145 1.15 6.59 -18.87
N GLY A 146 -0.03 6.00 -18.63
CA GLY A 146 -0.27 4.57 -18.86
C GLY A 146 -0.82 4.21 -20.24
N LEU A 147 -1.17 5.20 -21.06
CA LEU A 147 -1.90 4.99 -22.32
C LEU A 147 -1.09 4.16 -23.32
N HIS A 148 0.18 4.53 -23.57
CA HIS A 148 1.03 3.81 -24.51
C HIS A 148 1.21 2.35 -24.06
N ALA A 149 1.56 2.13 -22.80
CA ALA A 149 1.71 0.79 -22.22
C ALA A 149 0.43 -0.06 -22.37
N GLY A 150 -0.75 0.55 -22.15
CA GLY A 150 -2.04 -0.10 -22.33
C GLY A 150 -2.34 -0.47 -23.79
N LEU A 151 -2.02 0.43 -24.73
CA LEU A 151 -2.14 0.15 -26.16
C LEU A 151 -1.18 -0.98 -26.59
N ALA A 152 0.05 -0.97 -26.07
CA ALA A 152 1.03 -2.02 -26.34
C ALA A 152 0.58 -3.38 -25.79
N TYR A 153 0.07 -3.42 -24.56
CA TYR A 153 -0.49 -4.63 -23.95
C TYR A 153 -1.68 -5.18 -24.75
N GLY A 154 -2.53 -4.30 -25.30
CA GLY A 154 -3.64 -4.71 -26.16
C GLY A 154 -3.24 -5.14 -27.58
N GLY A 155 -1.97 -4.99 -27.98
CA GLY A 155 -1.48 -5.26 -29.34
C GLY A 155 -1.65 -4.14 -30.36
N TRP A 156 -1.99 -2.92 -29.91
CA TRP A 156 -2.25 -1.74 -30.76
C TRP A 156 -1.02 -0.83 -30.90
N ALA A 157 0.05 -1.10 -30.16
CA ALA A 157 1.32 -0.41 -30.22
C ALA A 157 2.48 -1.37 -29.92
N GLN A 158 3.72 -0.96 -30.19
CA GLN A 158 4.90 -1.69 -29.74
C GLN A 158 5.31 -1.19 -28.33
N PRO A 159 5.76 -2.07 -27.43
CA PRO A 159 6.25 -1.65 -26.11
C PRO A 159 7.40 -0.64 -26.24
N ALA A 160 7.33 0.46 -25.50
CA ALA A 160 8.36 1.48 -25.49
C ALA A 160 9.19 1.42 -24.20
N VAL A 161 10.50 1.67 -24.32
CA VAL A 161 11.43 1.77 -23.18
C VAL A 161 10.97 2.83 -22.15
N THR A 162 10.22 3.83 -22.60
CA THR A 162 9.71 4.92 -21.77
C THR A 162 8.42 4.59 -21.01
N ASP A 163 7.73 3.48 -21.33
CA ASP A 163 6.42 3.15 -20.76
C ASP A 163 6.47 3.01 -19.24
N VAL A 164 7.47 2.29 -18.72
CA VAL A 164 7.68 2.10 -17.27
C VAL A 164 7.98 3.45 -16.59
N MET A 165 8.83 4.27 -17.20
CA MET A 165 9.17 5.59 -16.66
C MET A 165 7.95 6.53 -16.64
N ALA A 166 7.16 6.54 -17.71
CA ALA A 166 5.96 7.36 -17.82
C ALA A 166 4.91 6.94 -16.78
N ALA A 167 4.69 5.64 -16.58
CA ALA A 167 3.78 5.12 -15.57
C ALA A 167 4.22 5.50 -14.14
N GLU A 168 5.51 5.37 -13.83
CA GLU A 168 6.04 5.70 -12.49
C GLU A 168 6.03 7.21 -12.20
N LEU A 169 6.24 8.05 -13.21
CA LEU A 169 6.20 9.51 -13.05
C LEU A 169 4.77 10.04 -12.90
N THR A 170 3.82 9.49 -13.67
CA THR A 170 2.43 9.96 -13.70
C THR A 170 1.54 9.23 -12.68
N GLY A 171 1.91 8.04 -12.23
CA GLY A 171 1.20 7.25 -11.23
C GLY A 171 0.88 8.02 -9.95
N PRO A 172 1.84 8.74 -9.32
CA PRO A 172 1.57 9.60 -8.16
C PRO A 172 0.59 10.73 -8.44
N LEU A 173 0.58 11.28 -9.65
CA LEU A 173 -0.39 12.30 -10.07
C LEU A 173 -1.79 11.69 -10.17
N GLY A 174 -1.89 10.48 -10.74
CA GLY A 174 -3.12 9.68 -10.75
C GLY A 174 -3.61 9.35 -9.33
N ALA A 175 -2.71 8.96 -8.43
CA ALA A 175 -3.04 8.69 -7.03
C ALA A 175 -3.53 9.94 -6.29
N CYS A 176 -2.91 11.11 -6.54
CA CYS A 176 -3.41 12.40 -6.04
C CYS A 176 -4.80 12.73 -6.61
N GLY A 177 -5.04 12.43 -7.89
CA GLY A 177 -6.34 12.58 -8.53
C GLY A 177 -7.41 11.70 -7.89
N TRP A 178 -7.11 10.42 -7.63
CA TRP A 178 -7.97 9.50 -6.88
C TRP A 178 -8.24 9.99 -5.46
N LEU A 179 -7.22 10.46 -4.74
CA LEU A 179 -7.39 11.00 -3.40
C LEU A 179 -8.32 12.22 -3.40
N ALA A 180 -8.16 13.14 -4.36
CA ALA A 180 -9.00 14.32 -4.49
C ALA A 180 -10.45 13.96 -4.83
N LEU A 181 -10.66 13.00 -5.74
CA LEU A 181 -11.97 12.47 -6.08
C LEU A 181 -12.64 11.81 -4.86
N LEU A 182 -11.90 10.99 -4.12
CA LEU A 182 -12.40 10.33 -2.91
C LEU A 182 -12.69 11.33 -1.79
N ALA A 183 -11.90 12.39 -1.65
CA ALA A 183 -12.16 13.47 -0.70
C ALA A 183 -13.44 14.24 -1.05
N LEU A 184 -13.65 14.57 -2.34
CA LEU A 184 -14.90 15.16 -2.83
C LEU A 184 -16.10 14.24 -2.58
N TYR A 185 -15.93 12.94 -2.85
CA TYR A 185 -16.96 11.93 -2.61
C TYR A 185 -17.27 11.78 -1.13
N ALA A 186 -16.27 11.78 -0.25
CA ALA A 186 -16.42 11.66 1.19
C ALA A 186 -17.17 12.87 1.77
N GLY A 187 -16.92 14.08 1.23
CA GLY A 187 -17.52 15.32 1.68
C GLY A 187 -17.12 15.71 3.11
N GLY A 188 -17.71 16.79 3.61
CA GLY A 188 -17.43 17.31 4.94
C GLY A 188 -18.03 16.49 6.09
N PRO A 189 -17.65 16.82 7.34
CA PRO A 189 -18.22 16.21 8.54
C PRO A 189 -19.74 16.34 8.56
N ARG A 190 -20.44 15.24 8.85
CA ARG A 190 -21.91 15.26 8.96
C ARG A 190 -22.35 15.58 10.39
N PRO A 191 -23.45 16.32 10.59
CA PRO A 191 -23.95 16.68 11.92
C PRO A 191 -24.18 15.49 12.87
N GLY A 192 -24.55 14.33 12.33
CA GLY A 192 -24.78 13.09 13.11
C GLY A 192 -23.59 12.13 13.19
N GLY A 193 -22.45 12.41 12.52
CA GLY A 193 -21.29 11.51 12.48
C GLY A 193 -21.51 10.18 11.73
N ASP A 194 -22.75 9.86 11.37
CA ASP A 194 -23.10 8.60 10.73
C ASP A 194 -22.59 8.50 9.29
N LEU A 195 -21.94 7.37 9.01
CA LEU A 195 -21.59 6.96 7.66
C LEU A 195 -22.67 6.00 7.16
N THR A 196 -23.15 6.23 5.94
CA THR A 196 -24.15 5.37 5.28
C THR A 196 -23.67 4.92 3.90
N GLY A 197 -24.25 3.82 3.40
CA GLY A 197 -23.99 3.28 2.07
C GLY A 197 -22.49 2.98 1.82
N LEU A 198 -22.00 3.37 0.64
CA LEU A 198 -20.62 3.11 0.22
C LEU A 198 -19.57 3.83 1.09
N ARG A 199 -19.89 4.99 1.68
CA ARG A 199 -18.96 5.68 2.62
C ARG A 199 -18.73 4.85 3.88
N TRP A 200 -19.78 4.20 4.40
CA TRP A 200 -19.68 3.29 5.53
C TRP A 200 -18.83 2.07 5.18
N VAL A 201 -19.09 1.46 4.02
CA VAL A 201 -18.30 0.30 3.55
C VAL A 201 -16.83 0.66 3.36
N ALA A 202 -16.53 1.76 2.68
CA ALA A 202 -15.16 2.23 2.46
C ALA A 202 -14.43 2.49 3.78
N SER A 203 -15.13 3.08 4.76
CA SER A 203 -14.59 3.30 6.10
C SER A 203 -14.36 1.98 6.86
N ALA A 204 -15.28 1.02 6.74
CA ALA A 204 -15.16 -0.30 7.36
C ALA A 204 -13.93 -1.06 6.85
N VAL A 205 -13.69 -1.03 5.54
CA VAL A 205 -12.49 -1.60 4.89
C VAL A 205 -11.25 -0.83 5.30
N GLY A 206 -11.26 0.51 5.26
CA GLY A 206 -10.12 1.35 5.62
C GLY A 206 -9.65 1.15 7.07
N ARG A 207 -10.58 0.98 8.02
CA ARG A 207 -10.26 0.66 9.43
C ARG A 207 -9.71 -0.76 9.64
N ARG A 208 -9.88 -1.64 8.64
CA ARG A 208 -9.50 -3.07 8.67
C ARG A 208 -8.61 -3.44 7.48
N SER A 209 -7.81 -2.49 7.00
CA SER A 209 -7.03 -2.65 5.75
C SER A 209 -5.99 -3.75 5.83
N MET A 210 -5.40 -4.00 7.00
CA MET A 210 -4.45 -5.09 7.22
C MET A 210 -5.18 -6.44 7.21
N THR A 211 -6.36 -6.52 7.81
CA THR A 211 -7.21 -7.72 7.71
C THR A 211 -7.65 -7.97 6.28
N ALA A 212 -8.10 -6.94 5.57
CA ALA A 212 -8.51 -7.07 4.18
C ALA A 212 -7.35 -7.63 3.33
N TYR A 213 -6.18 -7.00 3.41
CA TYR A 213 -4.99 -7.40 2.67
C TYR A 213 -4.56 -8.84 2.96
N LEU A 214 -4.43 -9.23 4.24
CA LEU A 214 -4.02 -10.59 4.60
C LEU A 214 -5.07 -11.63 4.24
N SER A 215 -6.37 -11.27 4.28
CA SER A 215 -7.44 -12.16 3.83
C SER A 215 -7.38 -12.40 2.32
N GLN A 216 -6.98 -11.40 1.52
CA GLN A 216 -6.76 -11.60 0.09
C GLN A 216 -5.65 -12.61 -0.17
N THR A 217 -4.51 -12.51 0.50
CA THR A 217 -3.43 -13.51 0.37
C THR A 217 -3.91 -14.91 0.73
N ILE A 218 -4.67 -15.06 1.83
CA ILE A 218 -5.22 -16.36 2.23
C ILE A 218 -6.16 -16.91 1.16
N LEU A 219 -7.11 -16.09 0.67
CA LEU A 219 -8.08 -16.51 -0.34
C LEU A 219 -7.39 -16.89 -1.66
N PHE A 220 -6.41 -16.09 -2.10
CA PHE A 220 -5.63 -16.43 -3.29
C PHE A 220 -4.81 -17.70 -3.10
N GLY A 221 -4.16 -17.88 -1.94
CA GLY A 221 -3.45 -19.13 -1.61
C GLY A 221 -4.38 -20.34 -1.62
N LEU A 222 -5.61 -20.20 -1.13
CA LEU A 222 -6.61 -21.25 -1.19
C LEU A 222 -7.01 -21.59 -2.63
N ILE A 223 -7.33 -20.58 -3.44
CA ILE A 223 -7.83 -20.74 -4.81
C ILE A 223 -6.73 -21.27 -5.75
N PHE A 224 -5.52 -20.75 -5.64
CA PHE A 224 -4.43 -21.02 -6.60
C PHE A 224 -3.46 -22.11 -6.17
N ALA A 225 -3.37 -22.42 -4.89
CA ALA A 225 -2.44 -23.45 -4.39
C ALA A 225 -3.16 -24.61 -3.70
N VAL A 226 -3.96 -24.34 -2.67
CA VAL A 226 -4.52 -25.42 -1.82
C VAL A 226 -5.58 -26.24 -2.54
N ILE A 227 -6.59 -25.59 -3.15
CA ILE A 227 -7.68 -26.29 -3.84
C ILE A 227 -7.16 -27.10 -5.05
N PRO A 228 -6.33 -26.53 -5.95
CA PRO A 228 -5.77 -27.29 -7.07
C PRO A 228 -4.93 -28.48 -6.59
N TRP A 229 -4.09 -28.27 -5.56
CA TRP A 229 -3.30 -29.35 -4.95
C TRP A 229 -4.18 -30.48 -4.39
N LEU A 230 -5.25 -30.16 -3.66
CA LEU A 230 -6.19 -31.15 -3.11
C LEU A 230 -6.94 -31.92 -4.20
N LEU A 231 -7.21 -31.28 -5.33
CA LEU A 231 -7.91 -31.88 -6.48
C LEU A 231 -6.97 -32.59 -7.46
N GLY A 232 -5.65 -32.49 -7.26
CA GLY A 232 -4.65 -32.99 -8.22
C GLY A 232 -4.70 -32.27 -9.57
N THR A 233 -5.17 -31.02 -9.60
CA THR A 233 -5.28 -30.20 -10.81
C THR A 233 -4.31 -29.02 -10.79
N GLU A 234 -4.01 -28.48 -11.96
CA GLU A 234 -3.29 -27.21 -12.10
C GLU A 234 -4.26 -26.11 -12.53
N LEU A 235 -4.31 -25.01 -11.78
CA LEU A 235 -5.12 -23.85 -12.13
C LEU A 235 -4.25 -22.78 -12.78
N ARG A 236 -4.37 -22.64 -14.11
CA ARG A 236 -3.72 -21.59 -14.90
C ARG A 236 -4.78 -20.77 -15.63
N PRO A 237 -5.49 -19.86 -14.94
CA PRO A 237 -6.56 -19.11 -15.57
C PRO A 237 -5.98 -18.08 -16.53
N GLY A 238 -6.64 -17.88 -17.67
CA GLY A 238 -6.38 -16.71 -18.51
C GLY A 238 -6.79 -15.41 -17.81
N ASP A 239 -6.30 -14.28 -18.32
CA ASP A 239 -6.42 -12.96 -17.70
C ASP A 239 -7.85 -12.58 -17.32
N ALA A 240 -8.83 -12.90 -18.16
CA ALA A 240 -10.24 -12.62 -17.89
C ALA A 240 -10.77 -13.40 -16.66
N VAL A 241 -10.44 -14.68 -16.55
CA VAL A 241 -10.85 -15.51 -15.41
C VAL A 241 -10.12 -15.07 -14.15
N ALA A 242 -8.82 -14.76 -14.25
CA ALA A 242 -8.05 -14.21 -13.14
C ALA A 242 -8.65 -12.88 -12.63
N ALA A 243 -9.10 -12.00 -13.54
CA ALA A 243 -9.76 -10.75 -13.18
C ALA A 243 -11.09 -10.99 -12.44
N VAL A 244 -11.91 -11.94 -12.89
CA VAL A 244 -13.16 -12.31 -12.19
C VAL A 244 -12.87 -12.86 -10.79
N ILE A 245 -11.87 -13.73 -10.65
CA ILE A 245 -11.42 -14.24 -9.35
C ILE A 245 -10.99 -13.09 -8.44
N ALA A 246 -10.18 -12.16 -8.95
CA ALA A 246 -9.70 -11.00 -8.19
C ALA A 246 -10.85 -10.12 -7.69
N VAL A 247 -11.85 -9.84 -8.54
CA VAL A 247 -13.06 -9.10 -8.15
C VAL A 247 -13.86 -9.86 -7.09
N GLY A 248 -14.02 -11.18 -7.24
CA GLY A 248 -14.70 -12.03 -6.27
C GLY A 248 -14.02 -12.01 -4.89
N VAL A 249 -12.70 -12.19 -4.86
CA VAL A 249 -11.89 -12.10 -3.64
C VAL A 249 -12.02 -10.72 -3.01
N TRP A 250 -11.94 -9.66 -3.81
CA TRP A 250 -12.14 -8.30 -3.33
C TRP A 250 -13.51 -8.12 -2.68
N LEU A 251 -14.60 -8.54 -3.33
CA LEU A 251 -15.96 -8.46 -2.79
C LEU A 251 -16.11 -9.24 -1.48
N ILE A 252 -15.56 -10.45 -1.39
CA ILE A 252 -15.56 -11.25 -0.16
C ILE A 252 -14.86 -10.49 0.98
N THR A 253 -13.70 -9.89 0.70
CA THR A 253 -12.99 -9.11 1.73
C THR A 253 -13.72 -7.84 2.15
N VAL A 254 -14.45 -7.19 1.22
CA VAL A 254 -15.34 -6.06 1.53
C VAL A 254 -16.48 -6.50 2.44
N VAL A 255 -17.14 -7.62 2.14
CA VAL A 255 -18.21 -8.19 2.95
C VAL A 255 -17.70 -8.58 4.34
N LEU A 256 -16.51 -9.20 4.44
CA LEU A 256 -15.88 -9.51 5.72
C LEU A 256 -15.67 -8.25 6.57
N CYS A 257 -15.12 -7.19 5.99
CA CYS A 257 -14.89 -5.94 6.71
C CYS A 257 -16.20 -5.27 7.16
N ALA A 258 -17.22 -5.29 6.30
CA ALA A 258 -18.55 -4.79 6.61
C ALA A 258 -19.24 -5.60 7.72
N ALA A 259 -19.12 -6.93 7.71
CA ALA A 259 -19.67 -7.80 8.76
C ALA A 259 -19.00 -7.53 10.11
N LEU A 260 -17.67 -7.43 10.13
CA LEU A 260 -16.92 -7.06 11.34
C LEU A 260 -17.32 -5.68 11.87
N GLU A 261 -17.56 -4.72 10.97
CA GLU A 261 -18.06 -3.39 11.35
C GLU A 261 -19.46 -3.44 11.97
N ARG A 262 -20.40 -4.17 11.36
CA ARG A 262 -21.76 -4.34 11.92
C ARG A 262 -21.73 -4.99 13.30
N CYS A 263 -20.80 -5.92 13.53
CA CYS A 263 -20.62 -6.56 14.83
C CYS A 263 -19.82 -5.71 15.84
N GLY A 264 -19.42 -4.48 15.49
CA GLY A 264 -18.60 -3.62 16.36
C GLY A 264 -17.19 -4.18 16.64
N ARG A 265 -16.71 -5.13 15.82
CA ARG A 265 -15.43 -5.83 16.05
C ARG A 265 -14.31 -5.22 15.21
N PRO A 266 -13.13 -4.94 15.80
CA PRO A 266 -11.95 -4.59 15.01
C PRO A 266 -11.53 -5.76 14.11
N GLY A 267 -10.73 -5.49 13.08
CA GLY A 267 -10.14 -6.55 12.29
C GLY A 267 -9.21 -7.43 13.14
N PRO A 268 -9.20 -8.76 12.95
CA PRO A 268 -8.38 -9.68 13.73
C PRO A 268 -6.89 -9.33 13.66
N PHE A 269 -6.37 -9.01 12.48
CA PHE A 269 -4.95 -8.69 12.31
C PHE A 269 -4.57 -7.33 12.89
N GLU A 270 -5.46 -6.34 12.79
CA GLU A 270 -5.29 -5.06 13.49
C GLU A 270 -5.27 -5.26 15.00
N THR A 271 -6.10 -6.16 15.52
CA THR A 271 -6.18 -6.48 16.95
C THR A 271 -4.88 -7.16 17.42
N LEU A 272 -4.38 -8.12 16.65
CA LEU A 272 -3.09 -8.77 16.91
C LEU A 272 -1.95 -7.75 16.92
N LEU A 273 -1.87 -6.89 15.90
CA LEU A 273 -0.85 -5.86 15.81
C LEU A 273 -0.94 -4.88 17.00
N ARG A 274 -2.14 -4.38 17.31
CA ARG A 274 -2.35 -3.46 18.45
C ARG A 274 -1.96 -4.10 19.77
N THR A 275 -2.33 -5.37 19.98
CA THR A 275 -2.00 -6.12 21.20
C THR A 275 -0.50 -6.35 21.33
N ALA A 276 0.19 -6.73 20.25
CA ALA A 276 1.62 -6.91 20.22
C ALA A 276 2.38 -5.60 20.52
N VAL A 277 1.94 -4.51 19.89
CA VAL A 277 2.46 -3.16 20.16
C VAL A 277 2.25 -2.77 21.63
N ALA A 278 1.06 -2.99 22.18
CA ALA A 278 0.73 -2.66 23.57
C ALA A 278 1.55 -3.49 24.57
N ARG A 279 1.63 -4.82 24.38
CA ARG A 279 2.40 -5.72 25.26
C ARG A 279 3.90 -5.40 25.25
N SER A 280 4.45 -5.00 24.10
CA SER A 280 5.86 -4.62 24.01
C SER A 280 6.18 -3.29 24.72
N ALA A 281 5.17 -2.47 25.04
CA ALA A 281 5.38 -1.19 25.72
C ALA A 281 5.90 -1.43 27.14
N ARG A 282 7.21 -1.20 27.37
CA ARG A 282 7.80 -1.19 28.71
C ARG A 282 6.94 -0.26 29.59
N ARG A 283 6.55 -0.73 30.78
CA ARG A 283 6.00 0.14 31.83
C ARG A 283 6.98 1.29 32.00
N ARG A 284 6.58 2.52 31.69
CA ARG A 284 7.34 3.69 32.12
C ARG A 284 7.36 3.63 33.64
N ARG A 285 8.54 3.46 34.24
CA ARG A 285 8.71 3.80 35.66
C ARG A 285 8.39 5.29 35.74
N ILE A 286 7.25 5.61 36.35
CA ILE A 286 6.98 6.99 36.77
C ILE A 286 8.08 7.29 37.80
N PRO A 287 8.89 8.36 37.62
CA PRO A 287 9.84 8.76 38.64
C PRO A 287 9.10 8.92 39.98
N ALA A 288 9.66 8.38 41.06
CA ALA A 288 9.09 8.62 42.38
C ALA A 288 8.98 10.13 42.61
N PRO A 289 7.88 10.62 43.21
CA PRO A 289 7.78 12.03 43.57
C PRO A 289 8.99 12.41 44.42
N PRO A 290 9.54 13.63 44.26
CA PRO A 290 10.64 14.09 45.09
C PRO A 290 10.23 14.02 46.57
N PRO A 291 11.16 13.67 47.48
CA PRO A 291 10.86 13.69 48.92
C PRO A 291 10.38 15.09 49.30
N MET A 292 9.28 15.17 50.05
CA MET A 292 8.80 16.44 50.58
C MET A 292 9.79 16.99 51.60
N PRO A 293 9.98 18.32 51.67
CA PRO A 293 10.91 18.97 52.60
C PRO A 293 10.51 18.75 54.07
#